data_AF-A0AAD1K4H4-F1
#
_entry.id   AF-A0AAD1K4H4-F1
#
_cell.length_a   1.000
_cell.length_b   1.000
_cell.length_c   1.000
_cell.angle_alpha   90.00
_cell.angle_beta   90.00
_cell.angle_gamma   90.00
#
_symmetry.space_group_name_H-M   'P 1'
#
loop_
_entity.id
_entity.type
_entity.pdbx_description
1 polymer ?
#
loop_
_entity_poly.entity_id
_entity_poly.type
_entity_poly.pdbx_seq_one_letter_code
_entity_poly.pdbx_strand_id
1 'polypeptide(L)'
;MVDLFNFADIKPSVLQVETHPYHQQKELQEFLKPYGTKIESWYPLGHGDQRLLDESRLKKIAQKYNKTVAQIILRWHIQEGIIVFPRSTRVEHLAENINIFDFELSCTEIKEIRKLDKKQPYFTMTYDEQVQNFLSWKLKD
;
A
#
# COMPACT_ATOMS: atom_id res chain seq x y z
N MET A 1 3.09 13.03 -14.36
CA MET A 1 2.15 11.90 -14.64
C MET A 1 1.14 12.24 -15.72
N VAL A 2 0.44 13.37 -15.65
CA VAL A 2 -0.50 13.80 -16.71
C VAL A 2 0.17 13.81 -18.09
N ASP A 3 1.40 14.33 -18.19
CA ASP A 3 2.14 14.31 -19.46
C ASP A 3 2.40 12.90 -19.97
N LEU A 4 2.89 11.99 -19.11
CA LEU A 4 3.13 10.59 -19.49
C LEU A 4 1.83 9.93 -20.01
N PHE A 5 0.71 10.16 -19.32
CA PHE A 5 -0.60 9.65 -19.76
C PHE A 5 -1.13 10.32 -21.01
N ASN A 6 -0.72 11.54 -21.35
CA ASN A 6 -1.15 12.22 -22.57
C ASN A 6 -0.31 11.79 -23.78
N PHE A 7 1.01 11.63 -23.61
CA PHE A 7 1.94 11.44 -24.72
C PHE A 7 2.30 9.98 -25.01
N ALA A 8 2.21 9.07 -24.05
CA ALA A 8 2.57 7.67 -24.28
C ALA A 8 1.47 6.93 -25.05
N ASP A 9 1.82 6.22 -26.12
CA ASP A 9 0.88 5.34 -26.84
C ASP A 9 0.41 4.18 -25.95
N ILE A 10 1.34 3.61 -25.18
CA ILE A 10 1.07 2.54 -24.22
C ILE A 10 1.01 3.17 -22.82
N LYS A 11 -0.17 3.12 -22.19
CA LYS A 11 -0.33 3.63 -20.83
C LYS A 11 0.33 2.69 -19.81
N PRO A 12 0.93 3.21 -18.73
CA PRO A 12 1.47 2.36 -17.67
C PRO A 12 0.38 1.46 -17.10
N SER A 13 0.62 0.15 -17.03
CA SER A 13 -0.32 -0.79 -16.40
C SER A 13 -0.36 -0.63 -14.89
N VAL A 14 0.78 -0.23 -14.30
CA VAL A 14 0.97 -0.10 -12.86
C VAL A 14 1.71 1.21 -12.55
N LEU A 15 1.33 1.84 -11.43
CA LEU A 15 2.06 2.93 -10.81
C LEU A 15 2.39 2.53 -9.36
N GLN A 16 3.67 2.27 -9.10
CA GLN A 16 4.13 1.89 -7.76
C GLN A 16 4.30 3.14 -6.88
N VAL A 17 3.56 3.23 -5.77
CA VAL A 17 3.60 4.36 -4.82
C VAL A 17 3.46 3.88 -3.39
N GLU A 18 3.75 4.76 -2.44
CA GLU A 18 3.55 4.46 -1.03
C GLU A 18 2.04 4.44 -0.78
N THR A 19 1.53 3.32 -0.27
CA THR A 19 0.16 3.26 0.22
C THR A 19 0.01 2.27 1.35
N HIS A 20 -0.76 2.67 2.36
CA HIS A 20 -1.03 1.95 3.59
C HIS A 20 -2.24 2.63 4.28
N PRO A 21 -2.79 2.10 5.39
CA PRO A 21 -4.01 2.65 5.99
C PRO A 21 -3.94 4.14 6.38
N TYR A 22 -2.75 4.68 6.65
CA TYR A 22 -2.53 6.11 6.95
C TYR A 22 -2.31 7.00 5.72
N HIS A 23 -2.06 6.42 4.55
CA HIS A 23 -1.87 7.13 3.28
C HIS A 23 -2.49 6.30 2.13
N GLN A 24 -3.79 6.48 1.88
CA GLN A 24 -4.57 5.54 1.06
C GLN A 24 -4.60 5.87 -0.44
N GLN A 25 -3.98 6.98 -0.86
CA GLN A 25 -3.88 7.39 -2.27
C GLN A 25 -5.23 7.47 -3.00
N LYS A 26 -6.32 7.86 -2.32
CA LYS A 26 -7.68 7.83 -2.91
C LYS A 26 -7.80 8.74 -4.14
N GLU A 27 -7.26 9.95 -4.05
CA GLU A 27 -7.28 10.90 -5.18
C GLU A 27 -6.50 10.36 -6.38
N LEU A 28 -5.36 9.70 -6.13
CA LEU A 28 -4.57 9.06 -7.18
C LEU A 28 -5.31 7.86 -7.80
N GLN A 29 -5.97 7.04 -6.99
CA GLN A 29 -6.79 5.93 -7.50
C GLN A 29 -7.89 6.45 -8.45
N GLU A 30 -8.62 7.50 -8.06
CA GLU A 30 -9.64 8.11 -8.92
C GLU A 30 -9.04 8.67 -10.22
N PHE A 31 -7.89 9.32 -10.14
CA PHE A 31 -7.18 9.84 -11.31
C PHE A 31 -6.75 8.72 -12.29
N LEU A 32 -6.34 7.57 -11.76
CA LEU A 32 -5.83 6.46 -12.58
C LEU A 32 -6.93 5.60 -13.22
N LYS A 33 -8.16 5.61 -12.68
CA LYS A 33 -9.28 4.79 -13.17
C LYS A 33 -9.53 4.88 -14.68
N PRO A 34 -9.59 6.07 -15.32
CA PRO A 34 -9.85 6.17 -16.76
C PRO A 34 -8.76 5.53 -17.63
N TYR A 35 -7.55 5.39 -17.11
CA TYR A 35 -6.41 4.82 -17.83
C TYR A 35 -6.24 3.33 -17.60
N GLY A 36 -7.03 2.72 -16.71
CA GLY A 36 -6.90 1.31 -16.33
C GLY A 36 -5.63 1.00 -15.52
N THR A 37 -4.85 2.01 -15.13
CA THR A 37 -3.62 1.85 -14.35
C THR A 37 -3.94 1.48 -12.90
N LYS A 38 -3.22 0.49 -12.36
CA LYS A 38 -3.36 0.05 -10.97
C LYS A 38 -2.27 0.64 -10.09
N ILE A 39 -2.61 0.88 -8.82
CA ILE A 39 -1.59 1.18 -7.80
C ILE A 39 -0.94 -0.13 -7.37
N GLU A 40 0.38 -0.08 -7.19
CA GLU A 40 1.16 -1.11 -6.54
C GLU A 40 1.87 -0.54 -5.29
N SER A 41 1.66 -1.16 -4.13
CA SER A 41 2.09 -0.64 -2.83
C SER A 41 3.50 -1.10 -2.45
N TRP A 42 4.46 -0.17 -2.35
CA TRP A 42 5.82 -0.50 -1.90
C TRP A 42 6.02 -0.45 -0.38
N TYR A 43 5.09 0.12 0.40
CA TYR A 43 5.20 0.25 1.86
C TYR A 43 3.91 -0.12 2.63
N PRO A 44 3.29 -1.28 2.34
CA PRO A 44 1.93 -1.60 2.78
C PRO A 44 1.75 -1.67 4.30
N LEU A 45 2.82 -1.98 5.04
CA LEU A 45 2.82 -2.13 6.49
C LEU A 45 3.60 -1.03 7.21
N GLY A 46 3.98 0.06 6.52
CA GLY A 46 4.74 1.17 7.12
C GLY A 46 6.07 0.74 7.73
N HIS A 47 6.78 -0.19 7.08
CA HIS A 47 7.98 -0.84 7.63
C HIS A 47 7.77 -1.61 8.95
N GLY A 48 6.55 -2.07 9.22
CA GLY A 48 6.20 -2.70 10.49
C GLY A 48 6.02 -1.69 11.63
N ASP A 49 5.57 -0.46 11.33
CA ASP A 49 5.25 0.53 12.36
C ASP A 49 4.28 -0.04 13.38
N GLN A 50 4.77 -0.16 14.62
CA GLN A 50 4.01 -0.72 15.72
C GLN A 50 2.71 0.06 15.99
N ARG A 51 2.68 1.38 15.75
CA ARG A 51 1.47 2.19 15.91
C ARG A 51 0.37 1.78 14.93
N LEU A 52 0.76 1.47 13.70
CA LEU A 52 -0.17 0.98 12.67
C LEU A 52 -0.64 -0.44 13.01
N LEU A 53 0.27 -1.32 13.43
CA LEU A 53 -0.04 -2.69 13.83
C LEU A 53 -0.86 -2.76 15.14
N ASP A 54 -0.79 -1.71 15.96
CA ASP A 54 -1.55 -1.58 17.21
C ASP A 54 -2.87 -0.83 17.09
N GLU A 55 -3.26 -0.38 15.88
CA GLU A 55 -4.52 0.32 15.66
C GLU A 55 -5.71 -0.48 16.17
N SER A 56 -6.43 0.09 17.15
CA SER A 56 -7.54 -0.57 17.82
C SER A 56 -8.65 -1.00 16.86
N ARG A 57 -8.88 -0.23 15.79
CA ARG A 57 -9.85 -0.56 14.73
C ARG A 57 -9.41 -1.81 13.98
N LEU A 58 -8.14 -1.91 13.61
CA LEU A 58 -7.60 -3.06 12.88
C LEU A 58 -7.54 -4.31 13.76
N LYS A 59 -7.17 -4.17 15.04
CA LYS A 59 -7.16 -5.27 16.00
C LYS A 59 -8.53 -5.91 16.20
N LYS A 60 -9.59 -5.10 16.28
CA LYS A 60 -10.98 -5.61 16.36
C LYS A 60 -11.36 -6.43 15.13
N ILE A 61 -10.98 -5.97 13.95
CA ILE A 61 -11.24 -6.69 12.69
C ILE A 61 -10.42 -7.98 12.66
N ALA A 62 -9.12 -7.91 12.98
CA ALA A 62 -8.21 -9.04 13.07
C ALA A 62 -8.75 -10.16 13.99
N GLN A 63 -9.25 -9.79 15.17
CA GLN A 63 -9.85 -10.74 16.11
C GLN A 63 -11.06 -11.48 15.53
N LYS A 64 -11.95 -10.78 14.80
CA LYS A 64 -13.13 -11.39 14.18
C LYS A 64 -12.76 -12.50 13.19
N TYR A 65 -11.69 -12.32 12.43
CA TYR A 65 -11.25 -13.29 11.42
C TYR A 65 -10.21 -14.29 11.94
N ASN A 66 -9.78 -14.17 13.20
CA ASN A 66 -8.63 -14.89 13.74
C ASN A 66 -7.38 -14.73 12.86
N LYS A 67 -7.09 -13.49 12.46
CA LYS A 67 -5.98 -13.09 11.59
C LYS A 67 -5.10 -12.06 12.30
N THR A 68 -3.90 -11.82 11.78
CA THR A 68 -3.04 -10.73 12.25
C THR A 68 -3.46 -9.38 11.65
N VAL A 69 -3.08 -8.28 12.28
CA VAL A 69 -3.33 -6.93 11.72
C VAL A 69 -2.66 -6.76 10.35
N ALA A 70 -1.46 -7.34 10.16
CA ALA A 70 -0.79 -7.35 8.86
C ALA A 70 -1.67 -8.01 7.79
N GLN A 71 -2.26 -9.19 8.07
CA GLN A 71 -3.17 -9.87 7.15
C GLN A 71 -4.41 -9.02 6.82
N ILE A 72 -4.99 -8.31 7.80
CA ILE A 72 -6.11 -7.39 7.55
C ILE A 72 -5.70 -6.27 6.60
N ILE A 73 -4.52 -5.66 6.81
CA ILE A 73 -4.03 -4.58 5.95
C ILE A 73 -3.77 -5.09 4.53
N LEU A 74 -3.15 -6.27 4.38
CA LEU A 74 -2.89 -6.85 3.08
C LEU A 74 -4.18 -7.24 2.35
N ARG A 75 -5.14 -7.84 3.05
CA ARG A 75 -6.47 -8.13 2.47
C ARG A 75 -7.20 -6.85 2.05
N TRP A 76 -7.09 -5.79 2.84
CA TRP A 76 -7.65 -4.49 2.50
C TRP A 76 -7.08 -3.94 1.19
N HIS A 77 -5.76 -3.98 0.97
CA HIS A 77 -5.16 -3.56 -0.30
C HIS A 77 -5.77 -4.31 -1.50
N ILE A 78 -5.85 -5.65 -1.40
CA ILE A 78 -6.43 -6.48 -2.46
C ILE A 78 -7.89 -6.11 -2.74
N GLN A 79 -8.71 -5.88 -1.72
CA GLN A 79 -10.12 -5.52 -1.89
C GLN A 79 -10.35 -4.09 -2.39
N GLU A 80 -9.41 -3.17 -2.14
CA GLU A 80 -9.39 -1.84 -2.77
C GLU A 80 -8.86 -1.88 -4.21
N GLY A 81 -8.45 -3.05 -4.72
CA GLY A 81 -7.90 -3.19 -6.06
C GLY A 81 -6.46 -2.67 -6.19
N ILE A 82 -5.73 -2.65 -5.08
CA ILE A 82 -4.32 -2.26 -4.99
C ILE A 82 -3.45 -3.53 -4.98
N ILE A 83 -2.44 -3.56 -5.84
CA ILE A 83 -1.42 -4.62 -5.88
C ILE A 83 -0.51 -4.44 -4.67
N VAL A 84 -0.14 -5.52 -3.99
CA VAL A 84 0.69 -5.47 -2.78
C VAL A 84 1.73 -6.59 -2.74
N PHE A 85 2.95 -6.27 -2.33
CA PHE A 85 4.08 -7.20 -2.27
C PHE A 85 4.87 -7.01 -0.96
N PRO A 86 4.34 -7.48 0.19
CA PRO A 86 5.01 -7.28 1.47
C PRO A 86 6.32 -8.08 1.52
N ARG A 87 7.41 -7.41 1.90
CA ARG A 87 8.71 -8.06 2.12
C ARG A 87 8.77 -8.65 3.53
N SER A 88 9.31 -9.86 3.64
CA SER A 88 9.71 -10.46 4.92
C SER A 88 10.91 -11.38 4.70
N THR A 89 11.76 -11.53 5.72
CA THR A 89 12.80 -12.56 5.80
C THR A 89 12.41 -13.73 6.72
N ARG A 90 11.31 -13.60 7.46
CA ARG A 90 10.80 -14.61 8.39
C ARG A 90 9.77 -15.50 7.70
N VAL A 91 9.98 -16.82 7.78
CA VAL A 91 9.14 -17.83 7.11
C VAL A 91 7.70 -17.77 7.61
N GLU A 92 7.50 -17.56 8.91
CA GLU A 92 6.16 -17.46 9.50
C GLU A 92 5.37 -16.29 8.88
N HIS A 93 5.98 -15.11 8.77
CA HIS A 93 5.35 -13.95 8.15
C HIS A 93 5.08 -14.15 6.65
N LEU A 94 5.95 -14.87 5.93
CA LEU A 94 5.71 -15.20 4.52
C LEU A 94 4.45 -16.07 4.38
N ALA A 95 4.29 -17.06 5.26
CA ALA A 95 3.09 -17.91 5.30
C ALA A 95 1.83 -17.11 5.70
N GLU A 96 1.93 -16.19 6.66
CA GLU A 96 0.82 -15.31 7.03
C GLU A 96 0.42 -14.36 5.90
N ASN A 97 1.40 -13.72 5.24
CA ASN A 97 1.18 -12.72 4.21
C ASN A 97 0.43 -13.28 2.99
N ILE A 98 0.65 -14.55 2.64
CA ILE A 98 -0.07 -15.21 1.55
C ILE A 98 -1.43 -15.77 2.01
N ASN A 99 -1.59 -16.09 3.30
CA ASN A 99 -2.82 -16.62 3.87
C ASN A 99 -3.89 -15.52 4.15
N ILE A 100 -4.20 -14.75 3.11
CA ILE A 100 -5.14 -13.62 3.13
C ILE A 100 -6.34 -13.82 2.19
N PHE A 101 -6.43 -14.97 1.51
CA PHE A 101 -7.47 -15.24 0.52
C PHE A 101 -8.61 -16.12 1.04
N ASP A 102 -8.50 -16.63 2.27
CA ASP A 102 -9.49 -17.47 2.95
C ASP A 102 -10.53 -16.66 3.74
N PHE A 103 -10.48 -15.33 3.69
CA PHE A 103 -11.47 -14.44 4.29
C PHE A 103 -11.72 -13.19 3.44
N GLU A 104 -12.81 -12.49 3.74
CA GLU A 104 -13.19 -11.25 3.08
C GLU A 104 -13.68 -10.21 4.11
N LEU A 105 -13.16 -8.99 4.00
CA LEU A 105 -13.58 -7.83 4.77
C LEU A 105 -14.93 -7.34 4.24
N SER A 106 -15.87 -7.11 5.15
CA SER A 106 -17.16 -6.52 4.80
C SER A 106 -17.04 -5.05 4.39
N CYS A 107 -18.05 -4.55 3.68
CA CYS A 107 -18.14 -3.14 3.31
C CYS A 107 -18.02 -2.19 4.52
N THR A 108 -18.53 -2.59 5.69
CA THR A 108 -18.43 -1.79 6.92
C THR A 108 -16.99 -1.75 7.43
N GLU A 109 -16.26 -2.85 7.39
CA GLU A 109 -14.86 -2.90 7.84
C GLU A 109 -13.94 -2.15 6.90
N ILE A 110 -14.15 -2.26 5.58
CA ILE A 110 -13.47 -1.43 4.59
C ILE A 110 -13.71 0.07 4.87
N LYS A 111 -14.95 0.47 5.19
CA LYS A 111 -15.26 1.85 5.59
C LYS A 111 -14.55 2.27 6.88
N GLU A 112 -14.36 1.38 7.85
CA GLU A 112 -13.59 1.66 9.06
C GLU A 112 -12.10 1.86 8.77
N ILE A 113 -11.50 1.03 7.92
CA ILE A 113 -10.11 1.19 7.50
C ILE A 113 -9.94 2.51 6.74
N ARG A 114 -10.89 2.87 5.88
CA ARG A 114 -10.88 4.16 5.14
C ARG A 114 -10.84 5.40 6.02
N LYS A 115 -11.29 5.31 7.29
CA LYS A 115 -11.23 6.40 8.28
C LYS A 115 -9.84 6.59 8.90
N LEU A 116 -8.93 5.64 8.71
CA LEU A 116 -7.55 5.74 9.21
C LEU A 116 -6.68 6.66 8.35
N ASP A 117 -7.15 7.07 7.16
CA ASP A 117 -6.37 7.88 6.23
C ASP A 117 -6.02 9.25 6.85
N LYS A 118 -4.72 9.46 7.08
CA LYS A 118 -4.17 10.71 7.61
C LYS A 118 -3.54 11.56 6.51
N LYS A 119 -3.46 11.04 5.27
CA LYS A 119 -2.70 11.61 4.15
C LYS A 119 -1.24 11.86 4.50
N GLN A 120 -0.66 11.01 5.35
CA GLN A 120 0.72 11.14 5.83
C GLN A 120 1.55 9.94 5.35
N PRO A 121 2.50 10.15 4.41
CA PRO A 121 3.45 9.12 4.04
C PRO A 121 4.47 8.89 5.17
N TYR A 122 5.04 7.68 5.24
CA TYR A 122 6.25 7.43 6.02
C TYR A 122 7.50 7.95 5.29
N PHE A 123 7.49 7.96 3.96
CA PHE A 123 8.59 8.50 3.18
C PHE A 123 8.45 10.01 3.01
N THR A 124 9.40 10.75 3.57
CA THR A 124 9.33 12.23 3.63
C THR A 124 10.46 12.94 2.88
N MET A 125 11.26 12.21 2.10
CA MET A 125 12.34 12.82 1.31
C MET A 125 11.74 13.76 0.27
N THR A 126 12.21 14.99 0.22
CA THR A 126 11.76 15.99 -0.75
C THR A 126 12.13 15.58 -2.17
N TYR A 127 11.48 16.18 -3.17
CA TYR A 127 11.81 15.90 -4.58
C TYR A 127 13.27 16.22 -4.90
N ASP A 128 13.79 17.35 -4.43
CA ASP A 128 15.18 17.75 -4.68
C ASP A 128 16.16 16.77 -4.05
N GLU A 129 15.91 16.32 -2.82
CA GLU A 129 16.71 15.28 -2.16
C GLU A 129 16.66 13.95 -2.91
N GLN A 130 15.48 13.55 -3.42
CA GLN A 130 15.34 12.33 -4.23
C GLN A 130 16.17 12.43 -5.52
N VAL A 131 16.10 13.57 -6.22
CA VAL A 131 16.88 13.83 -7.43
C VAL A 131 18.38 13.77 -7.12
N GLN A 132 18.84 14.45 -6.07
CA GLN A 132 20.25 14.42 -5.69
C GLN A 132 20.70 13.00 -5.32
N ASN A 133 19.89 12.26 -4.55
CA ASN A 133 20.20 10.89 -4.18
C ASN A 133 20.31 9.99 -5.43
N PHE A 134 19.37 10.11 -6.37
CA PHE A 134 19.39 9.33 -7.61
C PHE A 134 20.61 9.66 -8.47
N LEU A 135 20.93 10.95 -8.65
CA LEU A 135 22.10 11.39 -9.42
C LEU A 135 23.43 11.04 -8.74
N SER A 136 23.43 10.87 -7.42
CA SER A 136 24.61 10.45 -6.66
C SER A 136 24.91 8.95 -6.77
N TRP A 137 23.97 8.16 -7.29
CA TRP A 137 24.11 6.70 -7.36
C TRP A 137 25.25 6.31 -8.30
N LYS A 138 26.15 5.47 -7.78
CA LYS A 138 27.25 4.87 -8.54
C LYS A 138 27.12 3.36 -8.50
N LEU A 139 27.32 2.71 -9.64
CA LEU A 139 27.59 1.28 -9.68
C LEU A 139 28.80 1.01 -8.79
N LYS A 140 28.65 0.09 -7.84
CA LYS A 140 29.80 -0.48 -7.15
C LYS A 140 30.39 -1.53 -8.10
N ASP A 141 31.68 -1.42 -8.37
CA ASP A 141 32.45 -2.39 -9.15
C ASP A 141 32.33 -3.81 -8.55
#